data_AF-A0A7V8LM24-F1
#
_entry.id   AF-A0A7V8LM24-F1
#
_cell.length_a   1.000
_cell.length_b   1.000
_cell.length_c   1.000
_cell.angle_alpha   90.00
_cell.angle_beta   90.00
_cell.angle_gamma   90.00
#
_symmetry.space_group_name_H-M   'P 1'
#
loop_
_entity.id
_entity.type
_entity.pdbx_description
1 polymer ?
#
loop_
_entity_poly.entity_id
_entity_poly.type
_entity_poly.pdbx_seq_one_letter_code
_entity_poly.pdbx_strand_id
1 'polypeptide(L)'
;MLGANLFVRDTRTVALTAEGARLLPLAREVIEKFDSVPGEISKGPLPVRRIPCGVPPWLPPILQTRLTSLGDSKGEKFKLTQSPLVSADIIDGILRGRLDFGFVRPNAHATVLSYTTVWKERIGAVLSREKYESVESITVAELLTLDYIGDRRDSDTEYRRDVEAELDKLGELRRAEFTLGDGARVKDAVASGRAFSLAPLPSPGEPTSLEYDEFVLVPVADLNFRLLTCLAYRDDTAVRDHELQDVLDTIILLFR
;
A
#
# COMPACT_ATOMS: atom_id res chain seq x y z
N MET A 1 14.61 -23.29 47.83
CA MET A 1 15.35 -22.68 48.97
C MET A 1 16.63 -22.08 48.44
N LEU A 2 17.00 -20.86 48.87
CA LEU A 2 18.18 -20.12 48.38
C LEU A 2 19.54 -20.67 48.87
N GLY A 3 19.54 -21.76 49.66
CA GLY A 3 20.76 -22.43 50.11
C GLY A 3 21.63 -21.62 51.09
N ALA A 4 21.19 -20.44 51.53
CA ALA A 4 21.96 -19.53 52.38
C ALA A 4 21.14 -19.00 53.56
N ASN A 5 21.80 -18.81 54.70
CA ASN A 5 21.21 -18.14 55.86
C ASN A 5 21.24 -16.63 55.65
N LEU A 6 20.06 -16.01 55.60
CA LEU A 6 19.91 -14.58 55.29
C LEU A 6 19.83 -13.70 56.55
N PHE A 7 19.51 -14.31 57.69
CA PHE A 7 19.30 -13.62 58.96
C PHE A 7 20.03 -14.34 60.08
N VAL A 8 20.53 -13.55 61.03
CA VAL A 8 20.97 -14.01 62.34
C VAL A 8 19.94 -13.49 63.35
N ARG A 9 19.49 -14.37 64.24
CA ARG A 9 18.50 -14.03 65.27
C ARG A 9 19.12 -14.14 66.65
N ASP A 10 18.86 -13.14 67.48
CA ASP A 10 18.97 -13.19 68.93
C ASP A 10 17.58 -12.94 69.55
N THR A 11 17.39 -13.24 70.83
CA THR A 11 16.16 -13.12 71.62
C THR A 11 15.47 -11.74 71.54
N ARG A 12 16.19 -10.69 71.11
CA ARG A 12 15.64 -9.32 70.99
C ARG A 12 15.85 -8.66 69.63
N THR A 13 16.67 -9.22 68.73
CA THR A 13 17.00 -8.57 67.45
C THR A 13 17.16 -9.57 66.32
N VAL A 14 16.83 -9.11 65.10
CA VAL A 14 17.09 -9.84 63.86
C VAL A 14 17.98 -8.96 62.99
N ALA A 15 19.16 -9.47 62.64
CA ALA A 15 20.12 -8.79 61.78
C ALA A 15 20.33 -9.57 60.48
N LEU A 16 20.71 -8.86 59.42
CA LEU A 16 21.05 -9.47 58.13
C LEU A 16 22.45 -10.10 58.20
N THR A 17 22.61 -11.26 57.56
CA THR A 17 23.95 -11.78 57.22
C THR A 17 24.53 -11.01 56.03
N ALA A 18 25.79 -11.27 55.68
CA ALA A 18 26.39 -10.73 54.45
C ALA A 18 25.61 -11.17 53.19
N GLU A 19 25.06 -12.37 53.19
CA GLU A 19 24.21 -12.95 52.15
C GLU A 19 22.85 -12.25 52.12
N GLY A 20 22.23 -12.01 53.29
CA GLY A 20 20.99 -11.26 53.42
C GLY A 20 21.12 -9.81 52.96
N ALA A 21 22.25 -9.16 53.30
CA ALA A 21 22.54 -7.79 52.86
C ALA A 21 22.74 -7.68 51.34
N ARG A 22 23.34 -8.71 50.71
CA ARG A 22 23.47 -8.79 49.24
C ARG A 22 22.13 -9.03 48.53
N LEU A 23 21.24 -9.83 49.12
CA LEU A 23 19.95 -10.14 48.53
C LEU A 23 18.92 -9.01 48.70
N LEU A 24 18.98 -8.29 49.82
CA LEU A 24 17.99 -7.26 50.16
C LEU A 24 17.70 -6.24 49.05
N PRO A 25 18.69 -5.61 48.38
CA PRO A 25 18.41 -4.67 47.30
C PRO A 25 17.71 -5.34 46.09
N LEU A 26 18.09 -6.57 45.75
CA LEU A 26 17.47 -7.33 44.64
C LEU A 26 16.01 -7.69 44.97
N ALA A 27 15.75 -8.10 46.21
CA ALA A 27 14.41 -8.41 46.67
C ALA A 27 13.50 -7.17 46.65
N ARG A 28 14.04 -6.00 47.05
CA ARG A 28 13.34 -4.72 46.96
C ARG A 28 13.02 -4.35 45.52
N GLU A 29 13.99 -4.46 44.61
CA GLU A 29 13.77 -4.18 43.19
C GLU A 29 12.65 -5.06 42.59
N VAL A 30 12.63 -6.35 42.92
CA VAL A 30 11.57 -7.26 42.45
C VAL A 30 10.21 -6.86 42.99
N ILE A 31 10.13 -6.50 44.28
CA ILE A 31 8.87 -6.06 44.91
C ILE A 31 8.42 -4.74 44.30
N GLU A 32 9.30 -3.74 44.17
CA GLU A 32 8.98 -2.45 43.56
C GLU A 32 8.52 -2.60 42.10
N LYS A 33 9.16 -3.50 41.35
CA LYS A 33 8.76 -3.80 39.97
C LYS A 33 7.41 -4.50 39.91
N PHE A 34 7.13 -5.42 40.84
CA PHE A 34 5.82 -6.06 40.96
C PHE A 34 4.73 -5.07 41.38
N ASP A 35 5.01 -4.19 42.34
CA ASP A 35 4.09 -3.15 42.81
C ASP A 35 3.80 -2.09 41.73
N SER A 36 4.69 -1.94 40.75
CA SER A 36 4.45 -1.07 39.58
C SER A 36 3.47 -1.66 38.56
N VAL A 37 3.23 -2.99 38.58
CA VAL A 37 2.38 -3.69 37.60
C VAL A 37 0.94 -3.16 37.55
N PRO A 38 0.22 -2.97 38.68
CA PRO A 38 -1.11 -2.36 38.67
C PRO A 38 -1.12 -0.96 38.05
N GLY A 39 -0.05 -0.18 38.27
CA GLY A 39 0.13 1.14 37.67
C GLY A 39 0.24 1.05 36.15
N GLU A 40 1.05 0.13 35.63
CA GLU A 40 1.17 -0.12 34.19
C GLU A 40 -0.15 -0.62 33.57
N ILE A 41 -0.88 -1.49 34.25
CA ILE A 41 -2.20 -1.99 33.80
C ILE A 41 -3.25 -0.86 33.82
N SER A 42 -3.17 0.04 34.80
CA SER A 42 -4.10 1.17 34.95
C SER A 42 -3.94 2.26 33.89
N LYS A 43 -2.83 2.27 33.14
CA LYS A 43 -2.61 3.16 31.99
C LYS A 43 -3.54 2.85 30.81
N GLY A 44 -4.30 1.75 30.87
CA GLY A 44 -5.24 1.34 29.83
C GLY A 44 -4.54 0.60 28.69
N PRO A 45 -5.26 0.32 27.58
CA PRO A 45 -4.64 -0.27 26.39
C PRO A 45 -3.48 0.61 25.92
N LEU A 46 -2.41 -0.01 25.39
CA LEU A 46 -1.35 0.74 24.72
C LEU A 46 -1.98 1.71 23.71
N PRO A 47 -1.52 2.97 23.62
CA PRO A 47 -2.04 3.91 22.65
C PRO A 47 -1.88 3.30 21.25
N VAL A 48 -2.99 3.17 20.53
CA VAL A 48 -2.98 2.62 19.17
C VAL A 48 -2.12 3.51 18.31
N ARG A 49 -0.95 3.00 17.89
CA ARG A 49 -0.01 3.74 17.06
C ARG A 49 -0.67 4.07 15.72
N ARG A 50 -0.63 5.33 15.30
CA ARG A 50 -1.13 5.71 13.97
C ARG A 50 0.01 5.59 12.96
N ILE A 51 -0.20 4.83 11.89
CA ILE A 51 0.77 4.67 10.81
C ILE A 51 0.18 5.34 9.56
N PRO A 52 0.61 6.57 9.21
CA PRO A 52 0.17 7.24 8.01
C PRO A 52 0.73 6.57 6.76
N CYS A 53 -0.14 6.24 5.80
CA CYS A 53 0.26 5.64 4.53
C CYS A 53 -0.35 6.37 3.33
N GLY A 54 0.46 6.50 2.28
CA GLY A 54 0.02 7.03 0.99
C GLY A 54 -0.64 5.97 0.11
N VAL A 55 -1.75 6.31 -0.53
CA VAL A 55 -2.44 5.44 -1.49
C VAL A 55 -2.58 6.16 -2.82
N PRO A 56 -2.09 5.60 -3.94
CA PRO A 56 -2.17 6.22 -5.25
C PRO A 56 -3.61 6.15 -5.76
N PRO A 57 -4.01 7.06 -6.67
CA PRO A 57 -5.16 6.83 -7.51
C PRO A 57 -5.09 5.43 -8.11
N TRP A 58 -6.23 4.75 -8.18
CA TRP A 58 -6.33 3.42 -8.80
C TRP A 58 -5.48 2.35 -8.12
N LEU A 59 -5.41 2.39 -6.78
CA LEU A 59 -5.00 1.19 -6.04
C LEU A 59 -5.99 0.05 -6.38
N PRO A 60 -5.51 -1.15 -6.74
CA PRO A 60 -6.39 -2.26 -7.09
C PRO A 60 -7.38 -2.53 -5.95
N PRO A 61 -8.69 -2.75 -6.24
CA PRO A 61 -9.71 -2.93 -5.21
C PRO A 61 -9.39 -4.03 -4.19
N ILE A 62 -8.74 -5.10 -4.65
CA ILE A 62 -8.26 -6.20 -3.80
C ILE A 62 -7.21 -5.73 -2.79
N LEU A 63 -6.25 -4.89 -3.21
CA LEU A 63 -5.24 -4.32 -2.32
C LEU A 63 -5.85 -3.32 -1.36
N GLN A 64 -6.78 -2.48 -1.84
CA GLN A 64 -7.53 -1.54 -1.01
C GLN A 64 -8.32 -2.27 0.08
N THR A 65 -8.96 -3.38 -0.27
CA THR A 65 -9.70 -4.23 0.68
C THR A 65 -8.76 -4.85 1.71
N ARG A 66 -7.65 -5.45 1.28
CA ARG A 66 -6.62 -6.03 2.17
C ARG A 66 -6.07 -4.98 3.14
N LEU A 67 -5.78 -3.76 2.66
CA LEU A 67 -5.27 -2.66 3.46
C LEU A 67 -6.28 -2.20 4.52
N THR A 68 -7.55 -2.05 4.14
CA THR A 68 -8.62 -1.69 5.08
C THR A 68 -8.83 -2.80 6.12
N SER A 69 -8.87 -4.07 5.70
CA SER A 69 -9.01 -5.20 6.62
C SER A 69 -7.84 -5.31 7.61
N LEU A 70 -6.61 -5.04 7.17
CA LEU A 70 -5.44 -5.00 8.05
C LEU A 70 -5.58 -3.87 9.09
N GLY A 71 -5.99 -2.68 8.66
CA GLY A 71 -6.16 -1.52 9.55
C GLY A 71 -7.33 -1.63 10.54
N ASP A 72 -8.34 -2.44 10.22
CA ASP A 72 -9.54 -2.65 11.04
C ASP A 72 -9.49 -3.93 11.91
N SER A 73 -8.41 -4.72 11.81
CA SER A 73 -8.25 -5.96 12.56
C SER A 73 -8.29 -5.71 14.08
N LYS A 74 -9.21 -6.39 14.77
CA LYS A 74 -9.41 -6.23 16.22
C LYS A 74 -8.22 -6.79 16.98
N GLY A 75 -7.56 -5.95 17.76
CA GLY A 75 -6.42 -6.34 18.60
C GLY A 75 -5.07 -5.86 18.06
N GLU A 76 -5.04 -5.20 16.90
CA GLU A 76 -3.83 -4.57 16.41
C GLU A 76 -3.40 -3.41 17.32
N LYS A 77 -2.09 -3.31 17.54
CA LYS A 77 -1.47 -2.20 18.29
C LYS A 77 -1.35 -0.94 17.44
N PHE A 78 -1.77 -0.98 16.18
CA PHE A 78 -1.69 0.12 15.25
C PHE A 78 -3.00 0.37 14.50
N LYS A 79 -3.11 1.55 13.91
CA LYS A 79 -4.17 1.95 12.98
C LYS A 79 -3.57 2.62 11.76
N LEU A 80 -3.92 2.12 10.58
CA LEU A 80 -3.50 2.72 9.32
C LEU A 80 -4.31 4.00 9.06
N THR A 81 -3.64 5.08 8.65
CA THR A 81 -4.28 6.32 8.20
C THR A 81 -3.95 6.53 6.74
N GLN A 82 -4.89 6.21 5.86
CA GLN A 82 -4.70 6.27 4.41
C GLN A 82 -4.89 7.69 3.89
N SER A 83 -3.97 8.16 3.05
CA SER A 83 -4.03 9.46 2.38
C SER A 83 -3.99 9.26 0.86
N PRO A 84 -5.05 9.61 0.11
CA PRO A 84 -5.04 9.54 -1.34
C PRO A 84 -4.11 10.62 -1.91
N LEU A 85 -3.03 10.20 -2.57
CA LEU A 85 -1.94 11.08 -3.05
C LEU A 85 -1.32 10.48 -4.32
N VAL A 86 -0.77 11.29 -5.23
CA VAL A 86 0.00 10.78 -6.38
C VAL A 86 1.37 10.23 -5.94
N SER A 87 2.00 9.37 -6.75
CA SER A 87 3.22 8.65 -6.32
C SER A 87 4.35 9.62 -5.93
N ALA A 88 4.50 10.73 -6.65
CA ALA A 88 5.48 11.78 -6.32
C ALA A 88 5.26 12.38 -4.91
N ASP A 89 4.02 12.68 -4.55
CA ASP A 89 3.67 13.25 -3.24
C ASP A 89 3.80 12.23 -2.11
N ILE A 90 3.54 10.95 -2.41
CA ILE A 90 3.78 9.84 -1.48
C ILE A 90 5.27 9.72 -1.19
N ILE A 91 6.11 9.72 -2.23
CA ILE A 91 7.56 9.64 -2.10
C ILE A 91 8.10 10.82 -1.27
N ASP A 92 7.71 12.07 -1.60
CA ASP A 92 8.09 13.24 -0.81
C ASP A 92 7.57 13.15 0.64
N GLY A 93 6.34 12.66 0.83
CA GLY A 93 5.76 12.41 2.15
C GLY A 93 6.58 11.45 3.00
N ILE A 94 7.04 10.34 2.42
CA ILE A 94 7.92 9.38 3.09
C ILE A 94 9.27 10.04 3.40
N LEU A 95 9.90 10.70 2.44
CA LEU A 95 11.20 11.34 2.61
C LEU A 95 11.20 12.41 3.72
N ARG A 96 10.11 13.17 3.83
CA ARG A 96 9.92 14.19 4.88
C ARG A 96 9.37 13.65 6.20
N GLY A 97 9.05 12.36 6.28
CA GLY A 97 8.54 11.72 7.50
C GLY A 97 7.09 12.12 7.83
N ARG A 98 6.33 12.56 6.82
CA ARG A 98 4.89 12.81 6.91
C ARG A 98 4.08 11.52 6.71
N LEU A 99 4.65 10.57 5.98
CA LEU A 99 4.14 9.22 5.78
C LEU A 99 5.19 8.23 6.26
N ASP A 100 4.74 7.10 6.80
CA ASP A 100 5.62 5.99 7.18
C ASP A 100 5.94 5.11 5.97
N PHE A 101 4.95 4.91 5.09
CA PHE A 101 5.10 4.19 3.83
C PHE A 101 4.02 4.64 2.82
N GLY A 102 4.05 4.09 1.61
CA GLY A 102 2.93 4.21 0.69
C GLY A 102 3.04 3.29 -0.50
N PHE A 103 1.93 3.16 -1.24
CA PHE A 103 1.92 2.46 -2.51
C PHE A 103 2.26 3.46 -3.63
N VAL A 104 3.10 3.05 -4.56
CA VAL A 104 3.59 3.93 -5.62
C VAL A 104 3.74 3.17 -6.93
N ARG A 105 3.72 3.91 -8.03
CA ARG A 105 4.07 3.44 -9.38
C ARG A 105 5.44 4.05 -9.71
N PRO A 106 6.55 3.33 -9.49
CA PRO A 106 7.87 3.93 -9.58
C PRO A 106 8.24 4.21 -11.05
N ASN A 107 8.47 5.48 -11.37
CA ASN A 107 9.06 5.90 -12.66
C ASN A 107 10.57 6.15 -12.57
N ALA A 108 11.09 6.32 -11.35
CA ALA A 108 12.52 6.36 -11.00
C ALA A 108 12.70 5.96 -9.53
N HIS A 109 13.76 5.22 -9.21
CA HIS A 109 14.04 4.78 -7.85
C HIS A 109 14.83 5.86 -7.09
N ALA A 110 14.25 6.41 -6.02
CA ALA A 110 15.04 7.18 -5.06
C ALA A 110 15.96 6.25 -4.27
N THR A 111 17.24 6.56 -4.16
CA THR A 111 18.26 5.66 -3.59
C THR A 111 18.19 5.46 -2.07
N VAL A 112 17.29 6.15 -1.38
CA VAL A 112 17.10 6.08 0.08
C VAL A 112 15.77 5.43 0.47
N LEU A 113 15.02 4.95 -0.53
CA LEU A 113 13.75 4.26 -0.35
C LEU A 113 13.85 2.84 -0.89
N SER A 114 13.26 1.93 -0.13
CA SER A 114 13.07 0.55 -0.52
C SER A 114 11.78 0.47 -1.31
N TYR A 115 11.82 -0.24 -2.44
CA TYR A 115 10.65 -0.50 -3.29
C TYR A 115 10.46 -2.00 -3.42
N THR A 116 9.33 -2.50 -2.92
CA THR A 116 8.94 -3.90 -3.09
C THR A 116 7.71 -3.98 -3.99
N THR A 117 7.82 -4.62 -5.16
CA THR A 117 6.62 -4.89 -5.98
C THR A 117 5.68 -5.81 -5.23
N VAL A 118 4.46 -5.33 -5.02
CA VAL A 118 3.39 -6.03 -4.32
C VAL A 118 2.25 -6.42 -5.26
N TRP A 119 2.15 -5.79 -6.43
CA TRP A 119 1.10 -6.13 -7.40
C TRP A 119 1.53 -5.83 -8.83
N LYS A 120 0.98 -6.60 -9.78
CA LYS A 120 1.23 -6.47 -11.21
C LYS A 120 -0.07 -6.66 -11.97
N GLU A 121 -0.44 -5.69 -12.79
CA GLU A 121 -1.64 -5.74 -13.61
C GLU A 121 -1.31 -5.76 -15.08
N ARG A 122 -2.09 -6.52 -15.84
CA ARG A 122 -2.16 -6.39 -17.30
C ARG A 122 -3.11 -5.24 -17.62
N ILE A 123 -2.86 -4.56 -18.73
CA ILE A 123 -3.74 -3.50 -19.23
C ILE A 123 -4.50 -4.01 -20.46
N GLY A 124 -5.77 -3.63 -20.56
CA GLY A 124 -6.64 -3.89 -21.69
C GLY A 124 -7.17 -2.58 -22.30
N ALA A 125 -7.69 -2.67 -23.51
CA ALA A 125 -8.36 -1.59 -24.20
C ALA A 125 -9.85 -1.54 -23.83
N VAL A 126 -10.31 -0.36 -23.43
CA VAL A 126 -11.73 -0.05 -23.27
C VAL A 126 -12.25 0.42 -24.63
N LEU A 127 -13.18 -0.34 -25.20
CA LEU A 127 -13.69 -0.19 -26.57
C LEU A 127 -15.22 -0.19 -26.60
N SER A 128 -15.80 0.18 -27.74
CA SER A 128 -17.24 0.04 -28.00
C SER A 128 -17.67 -1.43 -27.93
N ARG A 129 -18.61 -1.75 -27.05
CA ARG A 129 -19.22 -3.09 -26.99
C ARG A 129 -19.85 -3.46 -28.32
N GLU A 130 -20.62 -2.56 -28.92
CA GLU A 130 -21.34 -2.81 -30.19
C GLU A 130 -20.40 -3.32 -31.31
N LYS A 131 -19.16 -2.82 -31.37
CA LYS A 131 -18.19 -3.22 -32.39
C LYS A 131 -17.23 -4.33 -31.98
N TYR A 132 -16.93 -4.45 -30.68
CA TYR A 132 -15.83 -5.29 -30.18
C TYR A 132 -16.26 -6.38 -29.19
N GLU A 133 -17.56 -6.59 -28.95
CA GLU A 133 -18.04 -7.59 -27.97
C GLU A 133 -17.59 -9.02 -28.27
N SER A 134 -17.43 -9.39 -29.54
CA SER A 134 -16.96 -10.70 -29.97
C SER A 134 -15.43 -10.80 -30.13
N VAL A 135 -14.70 -9.71 -29.86
CA VAL A 135 -13.24 -9.66 -30.05
C VAL A 135 -12.53 -10.11 -28.78
N GLU A 136 -11.78 -11.21 -28.87
CA GLU A 136 -11.05 -11.79 -27.73
C GLU A 136 -9.76 -11.03 -27.40
N SER A 137 -9.13 -10.40 -28.39
CA SER A 137 -7.93 -9.58 -28.21
C SER A 137 -7.77 -8.60 -29.38
N ILE A 138 -7.06 -7.50 -29.15
CA ILE A 138 -6.77 -6.47 -30.15
C ILE A 138 -5.27 -6.18 -30.17
N THR A 139 -4.71 -5.77 -31.32
CA THR A 139 -3.32 -5.36 -31.43
C THR A 139 -3.14 -3.86 -31.20
N VAL A 140 -1.92 -3.44 -30.84
CA VAL A 140 -1.58 -2.02 -30.74
C VAL A 140 -1.75 -1.33 -32.08
N ALA A 141 -1.38 -1.98 -33.19
CA ALA A 141 -1.57 -1.43 -34.53
C ALA A 141 -3.05 -1.08 -34.83
N GLU A 142 -3.98 -1.96 -34.45
CA GLU A 142 -5.42 -1.69 -34.56
C GLU A 142 -5.87 -0.55 -33.66
N LEU A 143 -5.37 -0.49 -32.41
CA LEU A 143 -5.69 0.60 -31.48
C LEU A 143 -5.21 1.96 -31.98
N LEU A 144 -4.04 2.04 -32.60
CA LEU A 144 -3.49 3.29 -33.14
C LEU A 144 -4.32 3.83 -34.33
N THR A 145 -5.22 3.02 -34.91
CA THR A 145 -6.23 3.48 -35.88
C THR A 145 -7.42 4.21 -35.25
N LEU A 146 -7.48 4.27 -33.91
CA LEU A 146 -8.48 4.99 -33.13
C LEU A 146 -7.83 6.19 -32.41
N ASP A 147 -8.66 7.13 -31.94
CA ASP A 147 -8.18 8.22 -31.09
C ASP A 147 -8.03 7.73 -29.64
N TYR A 148 -6.89 8.00 -29.01
CA TYR A 148 -6.66 7.66 -27.61
C TYR A 148 -7.25 8.72 -26.69
N ILE A 149 -7.99 8.26 -25.69
CA ILE A 149 -8.53 9.07 -24.61
C ILE A 149 -7.96 8.57 -23.30
N GLY A 150 -7.08 9.36 -22.69
CA GLY A 150 -6.62 9.10 -21.32
C GLY A 150 -7.78 9.14 -20.33
N ASP A 151 -7.81 8.19 -19.39
CA ASP A 151 -8.86 8.16 -18.36
C ASP A 151 -8.84 9.48 -17.56
N ARG A 152 -10.03 10.06 -17.44
CA ARG A 152 -10.28 11.38 -16.85
C ARG A 152 -9.99 11.46 -15.36
N ARG A 153 -9.93 10.31 -14.68
CA ARG A 153 -9.55 10.21 -13.26
C ARG A 153 -8.04 10.33 -13.04
N ASP A 154 -7.27 10.31 -14.13
CA ASP A 154 -5.82 10.11 -14.12
C ASP A 154 -5.06 11.07 -15.06
N SER A 155 -5.66 12.23 -15.37
CA SER A 155 -5.13 13.16 -16.38
C SER A 155 -3.79 13.83 -16.07
N ASP A 156 -3.03 13.33 -15.08
CA ASP A 156 -1.60 13.61 -14.91
C ASP A 156 -0.81 12.54 -14.13
N THR A 157 -1.26 11.29 -14.11
CA THR A 157 -0.62 10.25 -13.29
C THR A 157 0.50 9.51 -14.00
N GLU A 158 1.31 8.81 -13.19
CA GLU A 158 2.39 7.95 -13.65
C GLU A 158 1.90 6.84 -14.59
N TYR A 159 0.70 6.28 -14.32
CA TYR A 159 0.10 5.23 -15.16
C TYR A 159 -0.11 5.69 -16.60
N ARG A 160 -0.72 6.86 -16.78
CA ARG A 160 -0.99 7.40 -18.12
C ARG A 160 0.33 7.65 -18.86
N ARG A 161 1.32 8.27 -18.21
CA ARG A 161 2.62 8.52 -18.83
C ARG A 161 3.33 7.24 -19.25
N ASP A 162 3.35 6.23 -18.39
CA ASP A 162 4.05 4.98 -18.66
C ASP A 162 3.38 4.21 -19.81
N VAL A 163 2.05 4.12 -19.82
CA VAL A 163 1.32 3.41 -20.87
C VAL A 163 1.35 4.16 -22.21
N GLU A 164 1.24 5.50 -22.20
CA GLU A 164 1.40 6.31 -23.41
C GLU A 164 2.81 6.16 -23.99
N ALA A 165 3.84 6.19 -23.13
CA ALA A 165 5.21 6.01 -23.57
C ALA A 165 5.45 4.62 -24.19
N GLU A 166 4.80 3.56 -23.69
CA GLU A 166 4.85 2.25 -24.33
C GLU A 166 4.11 2.20 -25.68
N LEU A 167 2.96 2.87 -25.79
CA LEU A 167 2.22 2.93 -27.05
C LEU A 167 2.95 3.76 -28.11
N ASP A 168 3.55 4.90 -27.74
CA ASP A 168 4.33 5.74 -28.64
C ASP A 168 5.56 5.01 -29.22
N LYS A 169 6.14 4.06 -28.48
CA LYS A 169 7.23 3.19 -29.00
C LYS A 169 6.77 2.27 -30.12
N LEU A 170 5.48 1.94 -30.16
CA LEU A 170 4.88 1.00 -31.09
C LEU A 170 4.19 1.70 -32.28
N GLY A 171 4.00 3.02 -32.21
CA GLY A 171 3.55 3.86 -33.34
C GLY A 171 3.00 5.22 -32.89
N GLU A 172 2.42 5.97 -33.82
CA GLU A 172 1.92 7.33 -33.55
C GLU A 172 0.58 7.29 -32.81
N LEU A 173 0.60 7.62 -31.51
CA LEU A 173 -0.61 7.70 -30.69
C LEU A 173 -1.33 9.04 -30.91
N ARG A 174 -2.47 8.99 -31.61
CA ARG A 174 -3.36 10.14 -31.81
C ARG A 174 -4.14 10.44 -30.55
N ARG A 175 -3.72 11.45 -29.81
CA ARG A 175 -4.35 11.89 -28.57
C ARG A 175 -5.49 12.84 -28.88
N ALA A 176 -6.68 12.54 -28.39
CA ALA A 176 -7.80 13.46 -28.48
C ALA A 176 -7.74 14.50 -27.35
N GLU A 177 -7.89 15.78 -27.69
CA GLU A 177 -7.98 16.86 -26.71
C GLU A 177 -9.33 16.80 -25.96
N PHE A 178 -9.28 16.76 -24.63
CA PHE A 178 -10.47 16.77 -23.78
C PHE A 178 -10.31 17.69 -22.59
N THR A 179 -11.40 18.37 -22.22
CA THR A 179 -11.46 19.21 -21.03
C THR A 179 -12.03 18.41 -19.85
N LEU A 180 -11.54 18.68 -18.64
CA LEU A 180 -12.20 18.27 -17.40
C LEU A 180 -13.67 18.74 -17.42
N GLY A 181 -14.62 17.91 -16.98
CA GLY A 181 -16.07 18.04 -17.24
C GLY A 181 -16.68 17.23 -18.43
N ASP A 182 -15.95 16.98 -19.52
CA ASP A 182 -16.47 16.30 -20.75
C ASP A 182 -16.72 14.77 -20.68
N GLY A 183 -17.18 14.21 -19.56
CA GLY A 183 -17.38 12.75 -19.40
C GLY A 183 -18.28 12.12 -20.47
N ALA A 184 -19.39 12.79 -20.80
CA ALA A 184 -20.32 12.35 -21.84
C ALA A 184 -19.65 12.28 -23.23
N ARG A 185 -18.76 13.23 -23.58
CA ARG A 185 -18.07 13.22 -24.88
C ARG A 185 -17.07 12.08 -24.98
N VAL A 186 -16.40 11.74 -23.88
CA VAL A 186 -15.52 10.56 -23.81
C VAL A 186 -16.32 9.29 -23.99
N LYS A 187 -17.46 9.18 -23.29
CA LYS A 187 -18.40 8.07 -23.47
C LYS A 187 -18.82 7.92 -24.93
N ASP A 188 -19.32 8.99 -25.54
CA ASP A 188 -19.82 8.97 -26.92
C ASP A 188 -18.72 8.63 -27.93
N ALA A 189 -17.50 9.15 -27.72
CA ALA A 189 -16.37 8.86 -28.61
C ALA A 189 -15.99 7.37 -28.59
N VAL A 190 -15.86 6.77 -27.39
CA VAL A 190 -15.56 5.34 -27.23
C VAL A 190 -16.72 4.48 -27.71
N ALA A 191 -17.97 4.80 -27.32
CA ALA A 191 -19.16 4.05 -27.72
C ALA A 191 -19.37 4.05 -29.24
N SER A 192 -19.06 5.16 -29.93
CA SER A 192 -19.08 5.25 -31.40
C SER A 192 -17.96 4.43 -32.08
N GLY A 193 -17.00 3.91 -31.30
CA GLY A 193 -15.85 3.15 -31.77
C GLY A 193 -14.91 3.95 -32.67
N ARG A 194 -14.79 5.26 -32.40
CA ARG A 194 -13.75 6.13 -33.00
C ARG A 194 -12.56 6.33 -32.06
N ALA A 195 -12.75 5.98 -30.80
CA ALA A 195 -11.77 6.21 -29.75
C ALA A 195 -11.68 5.00 -28.82
N PHE A 196 -10.59 4.95 -28.06
CA PHE A 196 -10.36 3.94 -27.03
C PHE A 196 -9.75 4.56 -25.79
N SER A 197 -9.88 3.86 -24.67
CA SER A 197 -9.13 4.14 -23.45
C SER A 197 -8.44 2.86 -22.96
N LEU A 198 -7.75 2.92 -21.83
CA LEU A 198 -7.01 1.80 -21.26
C LEU A 198 -7.37 1.63 -19.79
N ALA A 199 -7.58 0.40 -19.37
CA ALA A 199 -7.85 0.07 -17.97
C ALA A 199 -7.14 -1.23 -17.57
N PRO A 200 -6.83 -1.42 -16.27
CA PRO A 200 -6.38 -2.71 -15.76
C PRO A 200 -7.37 -3.83 -16.08
N LEU A 201 -6.86 -4.97 -16.54
CA LEU A 201 -7.63 -6.20 -16.65
C LEU A 201 -7.91 -6.74 -15.25
N PRO A 202 -9.17 -7.09 -14.93
CA PRO A 202 -9.47 -7.73 -13.65
C PRO A 202 -8.75 -9.07 -13.54
N SER A 203 -8.47 -9.49 -12.30
CA SER A 203 -7.95 -10.83 -12.06
C SER A 203 -9.02 -11.88 -12.45
N PRO A 204 -8.64 -13.12 -12.79
CA PRO A 204 -9.62 -14.18 -13.05
C PRO A 204 -10.62 -14.31 -11.90
N GLY A 205 -11.91 -14.15 -12.20
CA GLY A 205 -13.00 -14.21 -11.22
C GLY A 205 -13.38 -12.87 -10.56
N GLU A 206 -12.64 -11.79 -10.84
CA GLU A 206 -13.04 -10.44 -10.43
C GLU A 206 -13.95 -9.80 -11.49
N PRO A 207 -15.00 -9.05 -11.08
CA PRO A 207 -15.86 -8.36 -12.02
C PRO A 207 -15.12 -7.21 -12.69
N THR A 208 -15.30 -7.05 -13.99
CA THR A 208 -14.82 -5.86 -14.69
C THR A 208 -15.61 -4.64 -14.21
N SER A 209 -14.92 -3.67 -13.61
CA SER A 209 -15.54 -2.43 -13.14
C SER A 209 -15.47 -1.35 -14.22
N LEU A 210 -16.15 -1.57 -15.35
CA LEU A 210 -16.33 -0.53 -16.37
C LEU A 210 -17.39 0.47 -15.92
N GLU A 211 -17.18 1.73 -16.27
CA GLU A 211 -18.09 2.83 -15.90
C GLU A 211 -19.41 2.80 -16.69
N TYR A 212 -19.41 2.18 -17.88
CA TYR A 212 -20.52 2.20 -18.82
C TYR A 212 -20.75 0.81 -19.43
N ASP A 213 -22.03 0.41 -19.54
CA ASP A 213 -22.43 -0.88 -20.13
C ASP A 213 -22.11 -0.97 -21.62
N GLU A 214 -22.06 0.17 -22.32
CA GLU A 214 -21.70 0.26 -23.74
C GLU A 214 -20.21 -0.03 -24.01
N PHE A 215 -19.42 -0.25 -22.96
CA PHE A 215 -18.01 -0.57 -23.08
C PHE A 215 -17.73 -2.06 -22.93
N VAL A 216 -16.68 -2.49 -23.62
CA VAL A 216 -16.05 -3.80 -23.44
C VAL A 216 -14.56 -3.60 -23.15
N LEU A 217 -14.00 -4.46 -22.30
CA LEU A 217 -12.58 -4.47 -21.98
C LEU A 217 -11.93 -5.64 -22.71
N VAL A 218 -11.03 -5.33 -23.64
CA VAL A 218 -10.39 -6.31 -24.53
C VAL A 218 -8.88 -6.34 -24.26
N PRO A 219 -8.27 -7.52 -24.02
CA PRO A 219 -6.82 -7.65 -23.90
C PRO A 219 -6.07 -7.13 -25.13
N VAL A 220 -4.95 -6.44 -24.91
CA VAL A 220 -4.06 -6.03 -26.00
C VAL A 220 -2.98 -7.10 -26.18
N ALA A 221 -2.94 -7.75 -27.35
CA ALA A 221 -2.18 -8.97 -27.58
C ALA A 221 -0.65 -8.76 -27.55
N ASP A 222 -0.20 -7.68 -28.15
CA ASP A 222 1.21 -7.31 -28.40
C ASP A 222 1.70 -6.20 -27.45
N LEU A 223 0.89 -5.76 -26.49
CA LEU A 223 1.31 -4.81 -25.45
C LEU A 223 1.93 -5.56 -24.25
N ASN A 224 3.26 -5.67 -24.23
CA ASN A 224 4.00 -6.27 -23.13
C ASN A 224 4.26 -5.30 -21.96
N PHE A 225 3.25 -4.52 -21.60
CA PHE A 225 3.28 -3.62 -20.44
C PHE A 225 2.67 -4.28 -19.21
N ARG A 226 3.22 -3.99 -18.04
CA ARG A 226 2.64 -4.37 -16.75
C ARG A 226 2.63 -3.15 -15.85
N LEU A 227 1.44 -2.80 -15.37
CA LEU A 227 1.31 -1.77 -14.35
C LEU A 227 1.76 -2.35 -13.02
N LEU A 228 2.81 -1.76 -12.45
CA LEU A 228 3.37 -2.21 -11.18
C LEU A 228 2.85 -1.33 -10.05
N THR A 229 2.42 -1.97 -8.97
CA THR A 229 2.26 -1.29 -7.69
C THR A 229 3.37 -1.78 -6.76
N CYS A 230 4.15 -0.83 -6.25
CA CYS A 230 5.21 -1.06 -5.29
C CYS A 230 4.86 -0.49 -3.93
N LEU A 231 5.21 -1.20 -2.87
CA LEU A 231 5.27 -0.65 -1.53
C LEU A 231 6.61 0.10 -1.39
N ALA A 232 6.54 1.38 -1.05
CA ALA A 232 7.69 2.25 -0.79
C ALA A 232 7.78 2.64 0.68
N TYR A 233 8.98 2.57 1.24
CA TYR A 233 9.31 2.93 2.62
C TYR A 233 10.80 3.27 2.70
N ARG A 234 11.30 3.81 3.80
CA ARG A 234 12.74 4.13 3.92
C ARG A 234 13.59 2.87 4.05
N ASP A 235 14.78 2.89 3.45
CA ASP A 235 15.71 1.75 3.52
C ASP A 235 16.18 1.44 4.95
N ASP A 236 16.15 2.44 5.83
CA ASP A 236 16.59 2.32 7.22
C ASP A 236 15.46 1.96 8.21
N THR A 237 14.24 1.67 7.72
CA THR A 237 13.08 1.38 8.57
C THR A 237 13.35 0.23 9.55
N ALA A 238 13.96 -0.87 9.09
CA ALA A 238 14.27 -2.01 9.95
C ALA A 238 15.18 -1.67 11.13
N VAL A 239 16.04 -0.65 11.00
CA VAL A 239 16.94 -0.19 12.08
C VAL A 239 16.25 0.84 12.96
N ARG A 240 15.43 1.72 12.38
CA ARG A 240 14.79 2.82 13.10
C ARG A 240 13.54 2.38 13.86
N ASP A 241 12.83 1.39 13.32
CA ASP A 241 11.47 1.06 13.74
C ASP A 241 11.10 -0.38 13.38
N HIS A 242 11.49 -1.31 14.27
CA HIS A 242 11.20 -2.72 14.11
C HIS A 242 9.69 -3.03 14.04
N GLU A 243 8.85 -2.31 14.80
CA GLU A 243 7.41 -2.52 14.77
C GLU A 243 6.81 -2.13 13.42
N LEU A 244 7.26 -1.01 12.83
CA LEU A 244 6.85 -0.63 11.49
C LEU A 244 7.34 -1.64 10.45
N GLN A 245 8.55 -2.16 10.61
CA GLN A 245 9.07 -3.20 9.72
C GLN A 245 8.20 -4.47 9.74
N ASP A 246 7.77 -4.93 10.92
CA ASP A 246 6.88 -6.10 11.04
C ASP A 246 5.54 -5.87 10.32
N VAL A 247 5.00 -4.64 10.40
CA VAL A 247 3.78 -4.26 9.67
C VAL A 247 4.02 -4.28 8.16
N LEU A 248 5.15 -3.75 7.69
CA LEU A 248 5.51 -3.75 6.27
C LEU A 248 5.69 -5.17 5.73
N ASP A 249 6.35 -6.05 6.49
CA ASP A 249 6.54 -7.44 6.11
C ASP A 249 5.19 -8.18 6.02
N THR A 250 4.29 -7.91 6.96
CA THR A 250 2.91 -8.41 6.92
C THR A 250 2.17 -7.92 5.67
N ILE A 251 2.30 -6.64 5.32
CA ILE A 251 1.72 -6.09 4.08
C ILE A 251 2.32 -6.79 2.85
N ILE A 252 3.65 -6.95 2.79
CA ILE A 252 4.30 -7.61 1.65
C ILE A 252 3.81 -9.06 1.49
N LEU A 253 3.68 -9.79 2.59
CA LEU A 253 3.17 -11.16 2.59
C LEU A 253 1.69 -11.24 2.18
N LEU A 254 0.87 -10.30 2.65
CA LEU A 254 -0.56 -10.26 2.32
C LEU A 254 -0.82 -9.88 0.87
N PHE A 255 0.11 -9.19 0.20
CA PHE A 255 -0.15 -8.56 -1.10
C PHE A 255 0.49 -9.33 -2.26
N ARG A 256 1.51 -10.17 -2.00
CA ARG A 256 2.04 -11.15 -2.96
C ARG A 256 1.12 -12.35 -3.15
#